data_AF-A0A6N6RGU6-F1
#
_entry.id   AF-A0A6N6RGU6-F1
#
_cell.length_a   1.000
_cell.length_b   1.000
_cell.length_c   1.000
_cell.angle_alpha   90.00
_cell.angle_beta   90.00
_cell.angle_gamma   90.00
#
_symmetry.space_group_name_H-M   'P 1'
#
loop_
_entity.id
_entity.type
_entity.pdbx_description
1 polymer ?
#
loop_
_entity_poly.entity_id
_entity_poly.type
_entity_poly.pdbx_seq_one_letter_code
_entity_poly.pdbx_strand_id
1 'polypeptide(L)'
;MKILKLPLLACLFAIGFTACESDPLGGDNNPDPTPTATYTSINELLEDMAPPVQTFGFDADDGGVFTTPRGSQITIPSSAFVGLNGQPISGNVQLEFQEIFTRTDMMTTGVTTVSNNALLNSGGAYTIDVTQNGQSLAVAPNASIEVRIPEQAVDPGMQIFVGQNLGTGSNNTWQLPDSATTFNFLRDNGFYQITSQYLGWVNCDAFYQAGILDPIHFDLLGVQGLDYTNTIIFGYAHGINNLFNPWKLANASFVNSQMRNYRLPNVNQTIIVLTLKQGQFYYGTLNINPPVAGTTYAIQMNAVTQADIQNFLANL
;
A
#
# COMPACT_ATOMS: atom_id res chain seq x y z
N MET A 1 -80.66 -10.30 -39.64
CA MET A 1 -81.72 -10.73 -38.69
C MET A 1 -81.01 -11.21 -37.43
N LYS A 2 -81.36 -10.66 -36.27
CA LYS A 2 -80.78 -10.98 -34.94
C LYS A 2 -81.07 -12.43 -34.54
N ILE A 3 -80.39 -12.86 -33.45
CA ILE A 3 -80.82 -13.76 -32.36
C ILE A 3 -79.77 -14.89 -32.17
N LEU A 4 -78.91 -14.74 -31.15
CA LEU A 4 -79.04 -15.24 -29.77
C LEU A 4 -78.60 -16.72 -29.67
N LYS A 5 -77.46 -16.96 -29.02
CA LYS A 5 -77.03 -18.28 -28.56
C LYS A 5 -76.94 -18.25 -27.03
N LEU A 6 -77.64 -19.17 -26.38
CA LEU A 6 -77.50 -19.55 -24.97
C LEU A 6 -78.28 -20.87 -24.77
N PRO A 7 -78.08 -21.63 -23.69
CA PRO A 7 -76.87 -22.21 -23.08
C PRO A 7 -76.88 -23.75 -23.23
N LEU A 8 -75.85 -24.48 -22.78
CA LEU A 8 -75.95 -25.36 -21.62
C LEU A 8 -74.62 -26.05 -21.35
N LEU A 9 -74.26 -25.98 -20.09
CA LEU A 9 -73.06 -26.44 -19.41
C LEU A 9 -73.29 -27.86 -18.84
N ALA A 10 -72.18 -28.54 -18.52
CA ALA A 10 -72.04 -29.75 -17.69
C ALA A 10 -72.14 -31.11 -18.43
N CYS A 11 -71.28 -32.12 -18.20
CA CYS A 11 -70.21 -32.27 -17.20
C CYS A 11 -69.22 -33.39 -17.59
N LEU A 12 -67.94 -33.12 -17.31
CA LEU A 12 -66.84 -33.96 -16.82
C LEU A 12 -66.84 -35.48 -17.08
N PHE A 13 -65.73 -35.96 -17.66
CA PHE A 13 -64.71 -36.68 -16.86
C PHE A 13 -63.31 -36.44 -17.42
N ALA A 14 -62.38 -36.07 -16.55
CA ALA A 14 -61.02 -35.64 -16.83
C ALA A 14 -60.01 -36.78 -16.64
N ILE A 15 -58.94 -36.78 -17.45
CA ILE A 15 -57.69 -37.49 -17.17
C ILE A 15 -56.61 -36.40 -17.08
N GLY A 16 -56.08 -36.23 -15.87
CA GLY A 16 -55.12 -35.18 -15.54
C GLY A 16 -53.69 -35.57 -15.88
N PHE A 17 -53.01 -34.70 -16.61
CA PHE A 17 -51.57 -34.53 -16.52
C PHE A 17 -51.34 -33.23 -15.75
N THR A 18 -50.69 -33.33 -14.60
CA THR A 18 -50.42 -32.20 -13.70
C THR A 18 -49.32 -31.33 -14.30
N ALA A 19 -49.70 -30.13 -14.73
CA ALA A 19 -48.81 -28.99 -14.84
C ALA A 19 -48.45 -28.52 -13.43
N CYS A 20 -47.16 -28.26 -13.18
CA CYS A 20 -46.73 -27.60 -11.95
C CYS A 20 -46.92 -26.10 -12.16
N GLU A 21 -47.79 -25.47 -11.36
CA GLU A 21 -47.86 -24.03 -11.19
C GLU A 21 -46.50 -23.51 -10.67
N SER A 22 -45.98 -22.46 -11.31
CA SER A 22 -44.92 -21.65 -10.72
C SER A 22 -45.55 -20.34 -10.24
N ASP A 23 -45.79 -20.23 -8.94
CA ASP A 23 -45.88 -18.94 -8.25
C ASP A 23 -45.46 -19.11 -6.78
N PRO A 24 -45.16 -18.04 -6.03
CA PRO A 24 -43.82 -17.51 -5.82
C PRO A 24 -43.43 -17.52 -4.33
N LEU A 25 -42.22 -17.04 -4.00
CA LEU A 25 -41.64 -16.85 -2.65
C LEU A 25 -40.90 -18.06 -2.07
N GLY A 26 -39.63 -18.14 -2.45
CA GLY A 26 -38.59 -18.90 -1.75
C GLY A 26 -37.24 -18.41 -2.26
N GLY A 27 -36.75 -17.30 -1.71
CA GLY A 27 -35.46 -16.73 -2.08
C GLY A 27 -34.35 -17.68 -1.64
N ASP A 28 -33.67 -18.30 -2.61
CA ASP A 28 -32.39 -18.94 -2.38
C ASP A 28 -31.30 -17.86 -2.46
N ASN A 29 -31.14 -17.14 -1.34
CA ASN A 29 -29.99 -16.27 -1.10
C ASN A 29 -28.81 -17.12 -0.61
N ASN A 30 -28.38 -18.11 -1.40
CA ASN A 30 -27.09 -18.72 -1.13
C ASN A 30 -26.04 -17.87 -1.85
N PRO A 31 -25.25 -17.03 -1.14
CA PRO A 31 -24.06 -16.49 -1.75
C PRO A 31 -23.20 -17.69 -2.16
N ASP A 32 -22.86 -17.75 -3.45
CA ASP A 32 -21.76 -18.58 -3.94
C ASP A 32 -20.61 -18.48 -2.92
N PRO A 33 -20.05 -19.59 -2.39
CA PRO A 33 -18.94 -19.49 -1.46
C PRO A 33 -17.75 -18.93 -2.24
N THR A 34 -17.61 -17.61 -2.22
CA THR A 34 -16.38 -16.94 -2.56
C THR A 34 -15.31 -17.67 -1.77
N PRO A 35 -14.26 -18.22 -2.41
CA PRO A 35 -13.18 -18.87 -1.67
C PRO A 35 -12.69 -17.85 -0.64
N THR A 36 -12.92 -18.12 0.65
CA THR A 36 -12.35 -17.28 1.70
C THR A 36 -10.87 -17.57 1.65
N ALA A 37 -10.10 -16.67 1.03
CA ALA A 37 -8.65 -16.78 0.99
C ALA A 37 -8.18 -17.05 2.43
N THR A 38 -7.58 -18.22 2.66
CA THR A 38 -7.12 -18.61 3.99
C THR A 38 -5.71 -18.10 4.13
N TYR A 39 -5.57 -16.92 4.74
CA TYR A 39 -4.27 -16.37 5.11
C TYR A 39 -3.64 -17.19 6.24
N THR A 40 -2.34 -17.43 6.14
CA THR A 40 -1.53 -18.09 7.19
C THR A 40 -0.78 -17.09 8.07
N SER A 41 -0.60 -15.86 7.58
CA SER A 41 -0.08 -14.74 8.35
C SER A 41 -0.76 -13.41 8.01
N ILE A 42 -0.59 -12.41 8.89
CA ILE A 42 -1.05 -11.05 8.60
C ILE A 42 -0.27 -10.40 7.43
N ASN A 43 0.99 -10.80 7.21
CA ASN A 43 1.79 -10.28 6.09
C ASN A 43 1.18 -10.69 4.74
N GLU A 44 0.71 -11.94 4.61
CA GLU A 44 0.07 -12.40 3.36
C GLU A 44 -1.18 -11.58 3.01
N LEU A 45 -1.99 -11.22 4.02
CA LEU A 45 -3.14 -10.33 3.80
C LEU A 45 -2.69 -8.94 3.35
N LEU A 46 -1.63 -8.40 3.95
CA LEU A 46 -1.10 -7.08 3.57
C LEU A 46 -0.50 -7.08 2.16
N GLU A 47 0.21 -8.14 1.78
CA GLU A 47 0.77 -8.31 0.43
C GLU A 47 -0.32 -8.36 -0.63
N ASP A 48 -1.42 -9.08 -0.37
CA ASP A 48 -2.60 -9.12 -1.26
C ASP A 48 -3.29 -7.75 -1.42
N MET A 49 -3.09 -6.85 -0.46
CA MET A 49 -3.64 -5.50 -0.46
C MET A 49 -2.66 -4.45 -0.97
N ALA A 50 -1.44 -4.84 -1.34
CA ALA A 50 -0.43 -3.90 -1.84
C ALA A 50 -0.91 -3.19 -3.13
N PRO A 51 -0.52 -1.92 -3.33
CA PRO A 51 -0.82 -1.20 -4.56
C PRO A 51 -0.24 -1.95 -5.77
N PRO A 52 -0.97 -2.05 -6.89
CA PRO A 52 -0.55 -2.83 -8.04
C PRO A 52 0.67 -2.22 -8.73
N VAL A 53 1.61 -3.07 -9.16
CA VAL A 53 2.67 -2.69 -10.10
C VAL A 53 2.03 -2.46 -11.47
N GLN A 54 2.23 -1.27 -12.04
CA GLN A 54 1.81 -0.92 -13.39
C GLN A 54 2.87 -1.37 -14.38
N THR A 55 2.44 -1.94 -15.50
CA THR A 55 3.33 -2.55 -16.49
C THR A 55 3.02 -2.01 -17.88
N PHE A 56 4.02 -1.45 -18.55
CA PHE A 56 3.89 -0.85 -19.89
C PHE A 56 4.92 -1.42 -20.86
N GLY A 57 4.47 -2.00 -21.97
CA GLY A 57 5.34 -2.49 -23.03
C GLY A 57 5.52 -1.42 -24.10
N PHE A 58 6.76 -1.18 -24.54
CA PHE A 58 7.07 -0.19 -25.56
C PHE A 58 8.36 -0.53 -26.30
N ASP A 59 8.59 0.11 -27.46
CA ASP A 59 9.84 0.00 -28.19
C ASP A 59 10.87 1.00 -27.64
N ALA A 60 12.04 0.50 -27.22
CA ALA A 60 13.11 1.32 -26.68
C ALA A 60 13.70 2.31 -27.70
N ASP A 61 13.56 2.03 -29.00
CA ASP A 61 14.02 2.94 -30.05
C ASP A 61 13.17 4.22 -30.12
N ASP A 62 11.88 4.12 -29.76
CA ASP A 62 10.93 5.24 -29.81
C ASP A 62 10.78 5.96 -28.46
N GLY A 63 10.85 5.22 -27.35
CA GLY A 63 10.50 5.74 -26.02
C GLY A 63 8.99 5.85 -25.82
N GLY A 64 8.53 6.74 -24.93
CA GLY A 64 7.09 6.92 -24.72
C GLY A 64 6.70 7.84 -23.57
N VAL A 65 5.40 8.14 -23.51
CA VAL A 65 4.75 8.84 -22.40
C VAL A 65 3.66 7.93 -21.83
N PHE A 66 3.75 7.60 -20.56
CA PHE A 66 2.86 6.67 -19.87
C PHE A 66 2.12 7.41 -18.76
N THR A 67 0.85 7.07 -18.54
CA THR A 67 0.05 7.61 -17.45
C THR A 67 -0.56 6.48 -16.66
N THR A 68 -0.33 6.47 -15.34
CA THR A 68 -0.89 5.45 -14.45
C THR A 68 -2.34 5.80 -14.08
N PRO A 69 -3.15 4.83 -13.62
CA PRO A 69 -4.50 5.11 -13.11
C PRO A 69 -4.53 6.09 -11.94
N ARG A 70 -3.40 6.24 -11.23
CA ARG A 70 -3.23 7.14 -10.08
C ARG A 70 -2.74 8.53 -10.49
N GLY A 71 -2.58 8.79 -11.78
CA GLY A 71 -2.27 10.11 -12.33
C GLY A 71 -0.78 10.41 -12.49
N SER A 72 0.12 9.47 -12.16
CA SER A 72 1.55 9.62 -12.42
C SER A 72 1.82 9.60 -13.91
N GLN A 73 2.76 10.43 -14.38
CA GLN A 73 3.18 10.51 -15.77
C GLN A 73 4.67 10.18 -15.87
N ILE A 74 5.03 9.28 -16.77
CA ILE A 74 6.42 8.85 -17.01
C ILE A 74 6.76 9.14 -18.46
N THR A 75 7.79 9.95 -18.69
CA THR A 75 8.30 10.30 -20.02
C THR A 75 9.69 9.71 -20.20
N ILE A 76 9.82 8.81 -21.18
CA ILE A 76 11.04 8.11 -21.52
C ILE A 76 11.45 8.54 -22.93
N PRO A 77 12.64 9.14 -23.14
CA PRO A 77 13.09 9.51 -24.48
C PRO A 77 13.45 8.27 -25.32
N SER A 78 13.55 8.46 -26.63
CA SER A 78 14.07 7.44 -27.57
C SER A 78 15.48 6.99 -27.19
N SER A 79 15.78 5.71 -27.36
CA SER A 79 17.11 5.11 -27.11
C SER A 79 17.66 5.41 -25.71
N ALA A 80 16.79 5.40 -24.69
CA ALA A 80 17.14 5.79 -23.33
C ALA A 80 17.89 4.71 -22.54
N PHE A 81 18.05 3.49 -23.06
CA PHE A 81 18.52 2.35 -22.26
C PHE A 81 19.78 1.69 -22.82
N VAL A 82 20.57 1.18 -21.89
CA VAL A 82 21.69 0.28 -22.13
C VAL A 82 21.53 -0.97 -21.28
N GLY A 83 22.07 -2.10 -21.75
CA GLY A 83 22.27 -3.28 -20.92
C GLY A 83 23.33 -3.01 -19.85
N LEU A 84 23.43 -3.88 -18.84
CA LEU A 84 24.45 -3.77 -17.80
C LEU A 84 25.90 -3.89 -18.32
N ASN A 85 26.08 -4.37 -19.55
CA ASN A 85 27.35 -4.39 -20.28
C ASN A 85 27.64 -3.07 -21.05
N GLY A 86 26.78 -2.07 -20.92
CA GLY A 86 26.88 -0.77 -21.58
C GLY A 86 26.46 -0.75 -23.05
N GLN A 87 25.93 -1.85 -23.60
CA GLN A 87 25.47 -1.89 -24.99
C GLN A 87 24.07 -1.25 -25.12
N PRO A 88 23.81 -0.46 -26.17
CA PRO A 88 22.47 0.09 -26.43
C PRO A 88 21.40 -1.01 -26.52
N ILE A 89 20.22 -0.70 -25.99
CA ILE A 89 19.03 -1.55 -26.08
C ILE A 89 18.09 -1.00 -27.14
N SER A 90 17.56 -1.90 -27.96
CA SER A 90 16.56 -1.62 -28.99
C SER A 90 15.41 -2.62 -28.92
N GLY A 91 14.29 -2.30 -29.58
CA GLY A 91 13.10 -3.14 -29.60
C GLY A 91 12.32 -3.17 -28.29
N ASN A 92 11.45 -4.17 -28.14
CA ASN A 92 10.48 -4.22 -27.05
C ASN A 92 11.14 -4.34 -25.66
N VAL A 93 10.72 -3.48 -24.74
CA VAL A 93 11.09 -3.46 -23.32
C VAL A 93 9.84 -3.31 -22.45
N GLN A 94 9.99 -3.57 -21.16
CA GLN A 94 8.91 -3.55 -20.18
C GLN A 94 9.24 -2.55 -19.07
N LEU A 95 8.45 -1.49 -18.93
CA LEU A 95 8.45 -0.59 -17.77
C LEU A 95 7.57 -1.16 -16.67
N GLU A 96 8.10 -1.21 -15.45
CA GLU A 96 7.37 -1.50 -14.21
C GLU A 96 7.39 -0.26 -13.31
N PHE A 97 6.22 0.14 -12.80
CA PHE A 97 6.07 1.33 -11.98
C PHE A 97 5.05 1.10 -10.87
N GLN A 98 5.41 1.37 -9.62
CA GLN A 98 4.51 1.19 -8.48
C GLN A 98 4.56 2.40 -7.56
N GLU A 99 3.39 2.96 -7.24
CA GLU A 99 3.26 4.15 -6.39
C GLU A 99 2.90 3.82 -4.95
N ILE A 100 3.54 4.52 -4.02
CA ILE A 100 3.28 4.46 -2.58
C ILE A 100 2.89 5.87 -2.14
N PHE A 101 1.58 6.13 -2.11
CA PHE A 101 1.04 7.47 -1.87
C PHE A 101 0.28 7.58 -0.55
N THR A 102 -0.49 6.55 -0.21
CA THR A 102 -1.34 6.52 0.99
C THR A 102 -0.64 5.79 2.14
N ARG A 103 -1.11 6.00 3.37
CA ARG A 103 -0.64 5.21 4.52
C ARG A 103 -0.97 3.73 4.35
N THR A 104 -2.08 3.41 3.68
CA THR A 104 -2.43 2.05 3.29
C THR A 104 -1.33 1.45 2.43
N ASP A 105 -0.92 2.14 1.37
CA ASP A 105 0.16 1.69 0.49
C ASP A 105 1.45 1.44 1.28
N MET A 106 1.83 2.37 2.17
CA MET A 106 3.01 2.25 3.03
C MET A 106 2.92 1.05 3.97
N MET A 107 1.72 0.79 4.51
CA MET A 107 1.47 -0.31 5.45
C MET A 107 1.52 -1.66 4.74
N THR A 108 0.84 -1.77 3.60
CA THR A 108 0.72 -3.02 2.84
C THR A 108 2.01 -3.42 2.15
N THR A 109 2.83 -2.46 1.73
CA THR A 109 4.17 -2.72 1.18
C THR A 109 5.28 -2.80 2.23
N GLY A 110 5.01 -2.33 3.45
CA GLY A 110 6.03 -2.16 4.49
C GLY A 110 7.05 -1.05 4.18
N VAL A 111 6.81 -0.21 3.16
CA VAL A 111 7.65 0.94 2.80
C VAL A 111 7.26 2.14 3.66
N THR A 112 7.95 2.31 4.79
CA THR A 112 7.71 3.40 5.74
C THR A 112 8.41 4.71 5.35
N THR A 113 7.96 5.83 5.91
CA THR A 113 8.49 7.19 5.67
C THR A 113 9.49 7.59 6.76
N VAL A 114 10.61 6.87 6.83
CA VAL A 114 11.70 7.10 7.81
C VAL A 114 13.03 7.19 7.08
N SER A 115 13.85 8.17 7.45
CA SER A 115 15.24 8.35 7.01
C SER A 115 16.13 8.58 8.23
N ASN A 116 17.12 7.70 8.46
CA ASN A 116 18.05 7.80 9.61
C ASN A 116 17.37 8.08 10.97
N ASN A 117 16.28 7.35 11.29
CA ASN A 117 15.44 7.53 12.49
C ASN A 117 14.66 8.86 12.57
N ALA A 118 14.70 9.70 11.53
CA ALA A 118 13.83 10.86 11.40
C ALA A 118 12.59 10.51 10.56
N LEU A 119 11.45 11.04 10.98
CA LEU A 119 10.22 10.94 10.19
C LEU A 119 10.31 11.81 8.95
N LEU A 120 9.59 11.38 7.92
CA LEU A 120 9.36 12.14 6.71
C LEU A 120 7.85 12.46 6.57
N ASN A 121 7.53 13.67 6.14
CA ASN A 121 6.22 14.06 5.63
C ASN A 121 6.20 13.79 4.13
N SER A 122 5.38 12.84 3.70
CA SER A 122 5.50 12.25 2.39
C SER A 122 4.72 12.96 1.29
N GLY A 123 5.46 13.46 0.30
CA GLY A 123 4.92 14.02 -0.93
C GLY A 123 4.61 12.96 -1.98
N GLY A 124 5.13 11.73 -1.79
CA GLY A 124 4.85 10.53 -2.57
C GLY A 124 6.13 9.78 -2.94
N ALA A 125 6.05 8.45 -2.91
CA ALA A 125 7.13 7.57 -3.33
C ALA A 125 6.71 6.66 -4.49
N TYR A 126 7.69 6.17 -5.23
CA TYR A 126 7.49 5.16 -6.26
C TYR A 126 8.73 4.28 -6.43
N THR A 127 8.55 3.12 -7.07
CA THR A 127 9.64 2.38 -7.71
C THR A 127 9.45 2.36 -9.21
N ILE A 128 10.56 2.43 -9.95
CA ILE A 128 10.60 2.33 -11.41
C ILE A 128 11.69 1.35 -11.83
N ASP A 129 11.35 0.36 -12.65
CA ASP A 129 12.32 -0.52 -13.29
C ASP A 129 11.99 -0.69 -14.78
N VAL A 130 12.98 -0.99 -15.59
CA VAL A 130 12.80 -1.30 -17.01
C VAL A 130 13.59 -2.55 -17.34
N THR A 131 12.92 -3.54 -17.92
CA THR A 131 13.52 -4.82 -18.27
C THR A 131 13.41 -5.15 -19.75
N GLN A 132 14.36 -5.92 -20.26
CA GLN A 132 14.25 -6.60 -21.56
C GLN A 132 14.46 -8.09 -21.34
N ASN A 133 13.52 -8.92 -21.79
CA ASN A 133 13.57 -10.38 -21.61
C ASN A 133 13.82 -10.80 -20.15
N GLY A 134 13.24 -10.07 -19.20
CA GLY A 134 13.41 -10.29 -17.76
C GLY A 134 14.76 -9.87 -17.17
N GLN A 135 15.60 -9.14 -17.92
CA GLN A 135 16.86 -8.56 -17.42
C GLN A 135 16.70 -7.06 -17.22
N SER A 136 17.03 -6.54 -16.04
CA SER A 136 17.00 -5.10 -15.75
C SER A 136 18.01 -4.34 -16.60
N LEU A 137 17.62 -3.14 -17.01
CA LEU A 137 18.41 -2.23 -17.83
C LEU A 137 18.96 -1.07 -16.99
N ALA A 138 19.84 -0.28 -17.57
CA ALA A 138 20.25 1.01 -17.02
C ALA A 138 19.88 2.13 -18.00
N VAL A 139 19.70 3.34 -17.48
CA VAL A 139 19.52 4.53 -18.32
C VAL A 139 20.86 4.89 -18.97
N ALA A 140 20.85 5.18 -20.27
CA ALA A 140 22.02 5.57 -21.03
C ALA A 140 22.64 6.88 -20.48
N PRO A 141 23.98 7.06 -20.52
CA PRO A 141 24.65 8.23 -19.94
C PRO A 141 24.19 9.60 -20.48
N ASN A 142 23.60 9.63 -21.66
CA ASN A 142 23.09 10.82 -22.34
C ASN A 142 21.56 10.94 -22.33
N ALA A 143 20.87 10.09 -21.57
CA ALA A 143 19.42 10.09 -21.42
C ALA A 143 19.02 10.39 -19.98
N SER A 144 17.75 10.77 -19.77
CA SER A 144 17.14 10.87 -18.45
C SER A 144 15.65 10.62 -18.58
N ILE A 145 15.07 9.95 -17.59
CA ILE A 145 13.63 9.71 -17.49
C ILE A 145 13.03 10.82 -16.64
N GLU A 146 11.90 11.35 -17.09
CA GLU A 146 11.08 12.26 -16.29
C GLU A 146 9.88 11.51 -15.70
N VAL A 147 9.68 11.68 -14.40
CA VAL A 147 8.52 11.16 -13.67
C VAL A 147 7.82 12.34 -13.00
N ARG A 148 6.51 12.45 -13.21
CA ARG A 148 5.63 13.40 -12.51
C ARG A 148 4.65 12.60 -11.67
N ILE A 149 4.66 12.79 -10.36
CA ILE A 149 3.67 12.18 -9.45
C ILE A 149 2.76 13.28 -8.86
N PRO A 150 1.45 13.01 -8.65
CA PRO A 150 0.60 13.95 -7.93
C PRO A 150 1.09 14.17 -6.50
N GLU A 151 0.99 15.41 -6.01
CA GLU A 151 1.38 15.77 -4.64
C GLU A 151 0.50 15.07 -3.60
N GLN A 152 1.10 14.24 -2.73
CA GLN A 152 0.38 13.62 -1.60
C GLN A 152 0.41 14.48 -0.32
N ALA A 153 1.39 15.38 -0.24
CA ALA A 153 1.50 16.44 0.75
C ALA A 153 2.30 17.59 0.14
N VAL A 154 2.17 18.79 0.70
CA VAL A 154 2.94 19.98 0.28
C VAL A 154 3.76 20.48 1.45
N ASP A 155 5.08 20.51 1.28
CA ASP A 155 6.02 21.01 2.28
C ASP A 155 7.16 21.78 1.59
N PRO A 156 7.58 22.97 2.08
CA PRO A 156 8.73 23.69 1.52
C PRO A 156 10.07 22.93 1.62
N GLY A 157 10.16 21.95 2.51
CA GLY A 157 11.35 21.12 2.73
C GLY A 157 11.42 19.85 1.88
N MET A 158 10.52 19.68 0.91
CA MET A 158 10.51 18.52 0.02
C MET A 158 11.82 18.37 -0.73
N GLN A 159 12.38 17.17 -0.70
CA GLN A 159 13.61 16.79 -1.37
C GLN A 159 13.57 15.31 -1.77
N ILE A 160 14.48 14.94 -2.67
CA ILE A 160 14.57 13.57 -3.14
C ILE A 160 15.27 12.69 -2.11
N PHE A 161 14.69 11.52 -1.91
CA PHE A 161 15.31 10.38 -1.26
C PHE A 161 15.32 9.18 -2.22
N VAL A 162 16.28 8.29 -2.01
CA VAL A 162 16.38 7.01 -2.70
C VAL A 162 16.39 5.87 -1.71
N GLY A 163 15.95 4.70 -2.15
CA GLY A 163 15.84 3.50 -1.33
C GLY A 163 16.52 2.29 -1.95
N GLN A 164 17.00 1.39 -1.10
CA GLN A 164 17.44 0.05 -1.51
C GLN A 164 16.77 -0.98 -0.62
N ASN A 165 16.24 -2.05 -1.22
CA ASN A 165 15.59 -3.15 -0.51
C ASN A 165 14.46 -2.71 0.45
N LEU A 166 13.73 -1.63 0.13
CA LEU A 166 12.61 -1.19 0.93
C LEU A 166 11.48 -2.24 0.94
N GLY A 167 10.72 -2.30 2.03
CA GLY A 167 9.69 -3.34 2.23
C GLY A 167 10.24 -4.71 2.69
N THR A 168 11.52 -5.03 2.44
CA THR A 168 12.11 -6.37 2.73
C THR A 168 13.36 -6.30 3.60
N GLY A 169 13.39 -6.96 4.77
CA GLY A 169 14.61 -7.07 5.60
C GLY A 169 14.80 -5.98 6.67
N SER A 170 16.05 -5.84 7.15
CA SER A 170 16.42 -5.06 8.35
C SER A 170 16.96 -3.65 8.07
N ASN A 171 17.38 -3.33 6.84
CA ASN A 171 17.95 -2.03 6.44
C ASN A 171 17.04 -1.26 5.49
N ASN A 172 15.79 -1.03 5.90
CA ASN A 172 14.75 -0.44 5.06
C ASN A 172 14.53 1.02 5.45
N THR A 173 15.39 1.91 4.96
CA THR A 173 15.30 3.35 5.27
C THR A 173 15.62 4.19 4.04
N TRP A 174 14.93 5.32 3.92
CA TRP A 174 15.18 6.29 2.86
C TRP A 174 16.50 7.03 3.11
N GLN A 175 17.27 7.24 2.05
CA GLN A 175 18.56 7.92 2.11
C GLN A 175 18.56 9.11 1.16
N LEU A 176 19.34 10.14 1.49
CA LEU A 176 19.60 11.18 0.51
C LEU A 176 20.43 10.60 -0.64
N PRO A 177 20.18 11.01 -1.89
CA PRO A 177 21.01 10.61 -3.03
C PRO A 177 22.49 10.89 -2.78
N ASP A 178 23.35 10.02 -3.30
CA ASP A 178 24.77 10.33 -3.38
C ASP A 178 25.07 11.39 -4.45
N SER A 179 26.31 11.88 -4.49
CA SER A 179 26.72 12.89 -5.48
C SER A 179 26.90 12.32 -6.90
N ALA A 180 26.84 11.00 -7.08
CA ALA A 180 27.05 10.37 -8.38
C ALA A 180 25.76 10.39 -9.23
N THR A 181 24.60 10.42 -8.58
CA THR A 181 23.30 10.43 -9.25
C THR A 181 22.72 11.84 -9.25
N THR A 182 22.51 12.41 -10.44
CA THR A 182 21.89 13.74 -10.55
C THR A 182 20.37 13.61 -10.67
N PHE A 183 19.67 14.34 -9.81
CA PHE A 183 18.21 14.51 -9.87
C PHE A 183 17.91 15.99 -10.14
N ASN A 184 17.08 16.26 -11.14
CA ASN A 184 16.39 17.54 -11.24
C ASN A 184 15.02 17.40 -10.60
N PHE A 185 14.73 18.22 -9.60
CA PHE A 185 13.48 18.17 -8.83
C PHE A 185 12.77 19.51 -8.90
N LEU A 186 11.51 19.47 -9.33
CA LEU A 186 10.65 20.63 -9.50
C LEU A 186 9.26 20.31 -8.97
N ARG A 187 8.58 21.34 -8.46
CA ARG A 187 7.15 21.28 -8.14
C ARG A 187 6.41 22.14 -9.16
N ASP A 188 5.45 21.56 -9.86
CA ASP A 188 4.67 22.24 -10.89
C ASP A 188 3.22 21.76 -10.92
N ASN A 189 2.28 22.71 -10.84
CA ASN A 189 0.85 22.50 -11.04
C ASN A 189 0.24 21.28 -10.29
N GLY A 190 0.60 21.07 -9.03
CA GLY A 190 0.08 19.94 -8.23
C GLY A 190 0.85 18.63 -8.41
N PHE A 191 2.01 18.67 -9.07
CA PHE A 191 2.89 17.54 -9.27
C PHE A 191 4.30 17.79 -8.73
N TYR A 192 4.91 16.72 -8.25
CA TYR A 192 6.35 16.61 -8.10
C TYR A 192 6.95 16.00 -9.36
N GLN A 193 7.82 16.74 -10.03
CA GLN A 193 8.53 16.34 -11.23
C GLN A 193 9.99 16.00 -10.90
N ILE A 194 10.41 14.80 -11.25
CA ILE A 194 11.73 14.25 -11.02
C ILE A 194 12.31 13.82 -12.37
N THR A 195 13.45 14.40 -12.77
CA THR A 195 14.21 13.95 -13.95
C THR A 195 15.54 13.36 -13.52
N SER A 196 15.82 12.11 -13.89
CA SER A 196 17.08 11.43 -13.49
C SER A 196 17.45 10.25 -14.40
N GLN A 197 18.64 9.69 -14.18
CA GLN A 197 19.09 8.40 -14.74
C GLN A 197 18.81 7.22 -13.81
N TYR A 198 18.16 7.47 -12.68
CA TYR A 198 18.01 6.50 -11.61
C TYR A 198 16.78 5.62 -11.85
N LEU A 199 16.99 4.30 -11.82
CA LEU A 199 15.94 3.30 -11.72
C LEU A 199 15.99 2.68 -10.31
N GLY A 200 14.82 2.46 -9.72
CA GLY A 200 14.64 1.97 -8.35
C GLY A 200 13.67 2.82 -7.54
N TRP A 201 13.83 2.78 -6.22
CA TRP A 201 12.99 3.50 -5.27
C TRP A 201 13.36 4.98 -5.20
N VAL A 202 12.38 5.83 -5.49
CA VAL A 202 12.49 7.29 -5.37
C VAL A 202 11.35 7.79 -4.51
N ASN A 203 11.66 8.77 -3.66
CA ASN A 203 10.69 9.38 -2.78
C ASN A 203 10.88 10.89 -2.74
N CYS A 204 9.79 11.64 -2.73
CA CYS A 204 9.78 13.09 -2.62
C CYS A 204 9.15 13.48 -1.28
N ASP A 205 10.00 13.74 -0.30
CA ASP A 205 9.59 13.87 1.10
C ASP A 205 10.26 15.06 1.79
N ALA A 206 9.71 15.51 2.91
CA ALA A 206 10.32 16.53 3.76
C ALA A 206 10.63 15.95 5.13
N PHE A 207 11.80 16.27 5.71
CA PHE A 207 12.10 15.89 7.08
C PHE A 207 11.11 16.53 8.05
N TYR A 208 10.49 15.69 8.88
CA TYR A 208 9.62 16.11 9.95
C TYR A 208 10.40 16.11 11.28
N GLN A 209 10.60 17.30 11.84
CA GLN A 209 11.33 17.47 13.09
C GLN A 209 10.46 17.06 14.28
N ALA A 210 10.58 15.80 14.69
CA ALA A 210 9.87 15.30 15.86
C ALA A 210 10.65 15.47 17.19
N GLY A 211 11.96 15.72 17.19
CA GLY A 211 12.79 15.85 18.41
C GLY A 211 13.44 14.54 18.89
N ILE A 212 14.11 14.58 20.05
CA ILE A 212 14.90 13.44 20.60
C ILE A 212 13.98 12.35 21.16
N LEU A 213 14.33 11.09 20.85
CA LEU A 213 13.59 9.89 21.19
C LEU A 213 13.75 9.47 22.67
N ASP A 214 12.67 9.53 23.47
CA ASP A 214 12.58 8.92 24.81
C ASP A 214 11.82 7.58 24.77
N PRO A 215 12.06 6.63 25.69
CA PRO A 215 11.31 5.38 25.70
C PRO A 215 9.85 5.57 26.15
N ILE A 216 8.93 4.94 25.43
CA ILE A 216 7.57 4.64 25.86
C ILE A 216 7.32 3.14 25.72
N HIS A 217 6.36 2.61 26.46
CA HIS A 217 6.05 1.18 26.47
C HIS A 217 4.60 0.94 26.05
N PHE A 218 4.34 -0.22 25.48
CA PHE A 218 3.00 -0.68 25.14
C PHE A 218 2.77 -2.09 25.65
N ASP A 219 1.66 -2.28 26.35
CA ASP A 219 1.14 -3.60 26.72
C ASP A 219 -0.03 -3.94 25.79
N LEU A 220 0.12 -5.00 25.00
CA LEU A 220 -0.94 -5.51 24.13
C LEU A 220 -1.83 -6.46 24.95
N LEU A 221 -3.05 -6.03 25.23
CA LEU A 221 -3.99 -6.75 26.08
C LEU A 221 -4.90 -7.66 25.25
N GLY A 222 -5.43 -8.71 25.88
CA GLY A 222 -6.41 -9.62 25.27
C GLY A 222 -5.82 -10.78 24.46
N VAL A 223 -4.58 -10.66 23.96
CA VAL A 223 -3.89 -11.73 23.24
C VAL A 223 -2.47 -11.90 23.77
N GLN A 224 -2.16 -13.10 24.24
CA GLN A 224 -0.85 -13.44 24.83
C GLN A 224 0.15 -13.88 23.75
N GLY A 225 1.45 -13.75 24.02
CA GLY A 225 2.51 -14.27 23.15
C GLY A 225 2.53 -13.63 21.75
N LEU A 226 2.26 -12.33 21.68
CA LEU A 226 2.49 -11.54 20.47
C LEU A 226 3.96 -11.13 20.39
N ASP A 227 4.53 -11.17 19.19
CA ASP A 227 5.90 -10.77 18.91
C ASP A 227 6.07 -10.40 17.42
N TYR A 228 7.30 -10.13 17.00
CA TYR A 228 7.66 -9.72 15.65
C TYR A 228 7.38 -10.77 14.56
N THR A 229 7.12 -12.03 14.91
CA THR A 229 6.88 -13.11 13.94
C THR A 229 5.42 -13.22 13.53
N ASN A 230 4.50 -12.72 14.36
CA ASN A 230 3.06 -12.91 14.17
C ASN A 230 2.25 -11.61 14.20
N THR A 231 2.88 -10.48 14.49
CA THR A 231 2.21 -9.20 14.69
C THR A 231 2.95 -8.10 13.95
N ILE A 232 2.17 -7.28 13.24
CA ILE A 232 2.63 -6.07 12.58
C ILE A 232 2.11 -4.89 13.39
N ILE A 233 2.99 -3.95 13.69
CA ILE A 233 2.64 -2.69 14.33
C ILE A 233 3.04 -1.56 13.36
N PHE A 234 2.29 -0.47 13.34
CA PHE A 234 2.72 0.75 12.68
C PHE A 234 2.30 1.94 13.53
N GLY A 235 2.97 3.06 13.34
CA GLY A 235 2.57 4.33 13.90
C GLY A 235 2.49 5.38 12.81
N TYR A 236 1.65 6.40 13.02
CA TYR A 236 1.71 7.62 12.23
C TYR A 236 1.51 8.85 13.11
N ALA A 237 2.29 9.89 12.83
CA ALA A 237 2.10 11.22 13.38
C ALA A 237 0.88 11.89 12.73
N HIS A 238 0.09 12.63 13.51
CA HIS A 238 -1.05 13.40 12.98
C HIS A 238 -0.57 14.65 12.26
N GLY A 239 -1.33 15.10 11.26
CA GLY A 239 -1.07 16.34 10.53
C GLY A 239 -0.04 16.24 9.39
N ILE A 240 0.57 15.08 9.19
CA ILE A 240 1.49 14.80 8.08
C ILE A 240 1.23 13.43 7.45
N ASN A 241 1.56 13.26 6.17
CA ASN A 241 1.44 11.97 5.48
C ASN A 241 2.66 11.11 5.83
N ASN A 242 2.51 10.16 6.74
CA ASN A 242 3.64 9.35 7.21
C ASN A 242 3.15 8.01 7.73
N LEU A 243 4.06 7.05 7.74
CA LEU A 243 3.96 5.80 8.46
C LEU A 243 5.35 5.41 8.93
N PHE A 244 5.49 5.02 10.19
CA PHE A 244 6.73 4.51 10.74
C PHE A 244 6.50 3.18 11.44
N ASN A 245 7.58 2.43 11.57
CA ASN A 245 7.59 1.21 12.35
C ASN A 245 8.18 1.51 13.76
N PRO A 246 7.34 1.54 14.81
CA PRO A 246 7.76 1.80 16.20
C PRO A 246 8.98 1.03 16.69
N TRP A 247 9.18 -0.22 16.28
CA TRP A 247 10.22 -1.08 16.86
C TRP A 247 11.43 -1.32 15.95
N LYS A 248 11.47 -0.72 14.75
CA LYS A 248 12.70 -0.69 13.92
C LYS A 248 13.63 0.48 14.26
N LEU A 249 13.25 1.31 15.25
CA LEU A 249 14.13 2.35 15.81
C LEU A 249 15.13 1.74 16.82
N ALA A 250 16.32 2.32 16.92
CA ALA A 250 17.45 1.74 17.67
C ALA A 250 17.14 1.40 19.14
N ASN A 251 17.37 0.15 19.57
CA ASN A 251 17.08 -0.47 20.88
C ASN A 251 15.60 -0.71 21.26
N ALA A 252 14.70 -0.73 20.28
CA ALA A 252 13.34 -1.20 20.52
C ALA A 252 13.29 -2.73 20.70
N SER A 253 12.24 -3.22 21.36
CA SER A 253 12.02 -4.65 21.59
C SER A 253 10.54 -4.98 21.57
N PHE A 254 10.17 -6.14 21.05
CA PHE A 254 8.80 -6.62 21.10
C PHE A 254 8.77 -8.13 21.37
N VAL A 255 8.38 -8.49 22.60
CA VAL A 255 8.36 -9.86 23.09
C VAL A 255 7.22 -10.01 24.09
N ASN A 256 6.54 -11.15 24.08
CA ASN A 256 5.48 -11.49 25.04
C ASN A 256 4.40 -10.41 25.18
N SER A 257 3.91 -9.88 24.05
CA SER A 257 2.88 -8.85 24.01
C SER A 257 3.28 -7.51 24.65
N GLN A 258 4.58 -7.31 24.92
CA GLN A 258 5.11 -6.06 25.45
C GLN A 258 6.10 -5.44 24.46
N MET A 259 5.84 -4.19 24.08
CA MET A 259 6.67 -3.44 23.16
C MET A 259 7.35 -2.28 23.88
N ARG A 260 8.66 -2.17 23.72
CA ARG A 260 9.43 -0.96 24.01
C ARG A 260 9.63 -0.19 22.71
N ASN A 261 9.17 1.05 22.68
CA ASN A 261 9.22 1.94 21.54
C ASN A 261 9.92 3.24 21.93
N TYR A 262 10.36 3.98 20.91
CA TYR A 262 10.86 5.33 20.99
C TYR A 262 9.78 6.34 20.61
N ARG A 263 9.61 7.33 21.48
CA ARG A 263 8.63 8.41 21.39
C ARG A 263 8.97 9.37 20.25
N LEU A 264 7.96 9.80 19.48
CA LEU A 264 7.98 11.07 18.76
C LEU A 264 7.49 12.17 19.72
N PRO A 265 8.38 12.97 20.34
CA PRO A 265 7.94 13.85 21.40
C PRO A 265 7.07 14.99 20.89
N ASN A 266 6.04 15.34 21.66
CA ASN A 266 5.15 16.48 21.39
C ASN A 266 4.35 16.38 20.08
N VAL A 267 4.21 15.19 19.52
CA VAL A 267 3.45 14.92 18.30
C VAL A 267 2.31 13.97 18.64
N ASN A 268 1.08 14.37 18.32
CA ASN A 268 -0.07 13.46 18.41
C ASN A 268 0.14 12.32 17.42
N GLN A 269 -0.12 11.09 17.85
CA GLN A 269 0.15 9.91 17.03
C GLN A 269 -0.89 8.83 17.26
N THR A 270 -1.03 7.96 16.27
CA THR A 270 -1.81 6.73 16.38
C THR A 270 -0.89 5.55 16.20
N ILE A 271 -1.04 4.55 17.09
CA ILE A 271 -0.40 3.24 16.95
C ILE A 271 -1.47 2.25 16.49
N ILE A 272 -1.13 1.43 15.50
CA ILE A 272 -1.95 0.38 14.91
C ILE A 272 -1.25 -0.95 15.12
N VAL A 273 -1.99 -1.97 15.53
CA VAL A 273 -1.49 -3.33 15.77
C VAL A 273 -2.40 -4.31 15.05
N LEU A 274 -1.82 -5.12 14.17
CA LEU A 274 -2.50 -6.15 13.39
C LEU A 274 -1.84 -7.50 13.66
N THR A 275 -2.63 -8.55 13.89
CA THR A 275 -2.11 -9.92 14.01
C THR A 275 -3.12 -10.92 13.46
N LEU A 276 -2.59 -12.00 12.88
CA LEU A 276 -3.35 -13.22 12.62
C LEU A 276 -2.77 -14.30 13.52
N LYS A 277 -3.58 -14.80 14.45
CA LYS A 277 -3.14 -15.81 15.41
C LYS A 277 -4.13 -16.96 15.44
N GLN A 278 -3.65 -18.17 15.16
CA GLN A 278 -4.47 -19.39 15.14
C GLN A 278 -5.72 -19.25 14.26
N GLY A 279 -5.59 -18.56 13.11
CA GLY A 279 -6.69 -18.33 12.18
C GLY A 279 -7.65 -17.18 12.54
N GLN A 280 -7.45 -16.50 13.67
CA GLN A 280 -8.25 -15.34 14.08
C GLN A 280 -7.47 -14.04 13.88
N PHE A 281 -8.06 -13.09 13.16
CA PHE A 281 -7.54 -11.73 13.05
C PHE A 281 -7.81 -10.94 14.33
N TYR A 282 -6.84 -10.14 14.74
CA TYR A 282 -7.00 -9.16 15.80
C TYR A 282 -6.47 -7.80 15.37
N TYR A 283 -7.14 -6.76 15.88
CA TYR A 283 -6.83 -5.36 15.65
C TYR A 283 -6.80 -4.59 16.96
N GLY A 284 -5.81 -3.72 17.11
CA GLY A 284 -5.73 -2.76 18.20
C GLY A 284 -5.27 -1.41 17.69
N THR A 285 -5.88 -0.33 18.20
CA THR A 285 -5.41 1.03 17.98
C THR A 285 -5.36 1.85 19.25
N LEU A 286 -4.46 2.83 19.24
CA LEU A 286 -4.36 3.81 20.31
C LEU A 286 -3.95 5.16 19.77
N ASN A 287 -4.76 6.18 20.07
CA ASN A 287 -4.41 7.59 19.86
C ASN A 287 -3.71 8.13 21.11
N ILE A 288 -2.58 8.83 20.93
CA ILE A 288 -1.77 9.38 22.01
C ILE A 288 -1.50 10.85 21.73
N ASN A 289 -1.93 11.73 22.63
CA ASN A 289 -1.99 13.17 22.37
C ASN A 289 -1.40 14.03 23.51
N PRO A 290 -0.12 14.44 23.46
CA PRO A 290 1.01 13.75 22.86
C PRO A 290 1.52 12.63 23.80
N PRO A 291 2.44 11.76 23.35
CA PRO A 291 3.06 10.77 24.23
C PRO A 291 3.86 11.44 25.36
N VAL A 292 3.68 10.90 26.57
CA VAL A 292 4.44 11.19 27.79
C VAL A 292 5.56 10.17 27.96
N ALA A 293 6.79 10.64 28.21
CA ALA A 293 7.97 9.80 28.39
C ALA A 293 7.82 8.83 29.58
N GLY A 294 8.38 7.62 29.46
CA GLY A 294 8.36 6.60 30.50
C GLY A 294 6.99 5.97 30.77
N THR A 295 5.94 6.42 30.07
CA THR A 295 4.58 5.89 30.23
C THR A 295 4.44 4.55 29.53
N THR A 296 3.70 3.64 30.16
CA THR A 296 3.20 2.41 29.55
C THR A 296 1.75 2.63 29.13
N TYR A 297 1.46 2.40 27.85
CA TYR A 297 0.12 2.49 27.30
C TYR A 297 -0.44 1.09 27.05
N ALA A 298 -1.71 0.87 27.38
CA ALA A 298 -2.39 -0.36 27.04
C ALA A 298 -3.05 -0.23 25.65
N ILE A 299 -2.88 -1.25 24.80
CA ILE A 299 -3.63 -1.40 23.54
C ILE A 299 -4.46 -2.67 23.66
N GLN A 300 -5.78 -2.53 23.66
CA GLN A 300 -6.68 -3.68 23.65
C GLN A 300 -6.74 -4.28 22.25
N MET A 301 -6.32 -5.54 22.12
CA MET A 301 -6.48 -6.32 20.89
C MET A 301 -7.90 -6.90 20.86
N ASN A 302 -8.65 -6.60 19.81
CA ASN A 302 -10.01 -7.07 19.59
C ASN A 302 -10.03 -8.07 18.46
N ALA A 303 -10.76 -9.17 18.62
CA ALA A 303 -11.00 -10.11 17.53
C ALA A 303 -11.86 -9.42 16.46
N VAL A 304 -11.46 -9.53 15.20
CA VAL A 304 -12.11 -8.90 14.06
C VAL A 304 -12.18 -9.87 12.88
N THR A 305 -13.03 -9.58 11.90
CA THR A 305 -13.05 -10.32 10.63
C THR A 305 -11.96 -9.83 9.69
N GLN A 306 -11.65 -10.60 8.64
CA GLN A 306 -10.80 -10.14 7.55
C GLN A 306 -11.36 -8.85 6.90
N ALA A 307 -12.68 -8.79 6.71
CA ALA A 307 -13.35 -7.64 6.10
C ALA A 307 -13.20 -6.37 6.97
N ASP A 308 -13.19 -6.50 8.29
CA ASP A 308 -12.95 -5.37 9.19
C ASP A 308 -11.53 -4.81 9.01
N ILE A 309 -10.52 -5.68 8.87
CA ILE A 309 -9.14 -5.25 8.59
C ILE A 309 -9.08 -4.55 7.23
N GLN A 310 -9.65 -5.15 6.19
CA GLN A 310 -9.63 -4.58 4.84
C GLN A 310 -10.33 -3.21 4.80
N ASN A 311 -11.49 -3.09 5.44
CA ASN A 311 -12.21 -1.83 5.55
C ASN A 311 -11.44 -0.79 6.35
N PHE A 312 -10.79 -1.18 7.46
CA PHE A 312 -9.94 -0.26 8.22
C PHE A 312 -8.78 0.26 7.36
N LEU A 313 -8.07 -0.63 6.68
CA LEU A 313 -6.94 -0.29 5.82
C LEU A 313 -7.36 0.60 4.64
N ALA A 314 -8.56 0.43 4.09
CA ALA A 314 -9.04 1.28 3.00
C ALA A 314 -9.32 2.74 3.41
N ASN A 315 -9.32 3.07 4.71
CA ASN A 315 -9.73 4.38 5.25
C ASN A 315 -8.62 5.08 6.07
N LEU A 316 -7.35 4.76 5.82
CA LEU A 316 -6.17 5.14 6.61
C LEU A 316 -5.37 6.31 6.01
#